data_AF-A0A964XIT6-F1
#
_entry.id   AF-A0A964XIT6-F1
#
_cell.length_a   1.000
_cell.length_b   1.000
_cell.length_c   1.000
_cell.angle_alpha   90.00
_cell.angle_beta   90.00
_cell.angle_gamma   90.00
#
_symmetry.space_group_name_H-M   'P 1'
#
loop_
_entity.id
_entity.type
_entity.pdbx_description
1 polymer ?
#
loop_
_entity_poly.entity_id
_entity_poly.type
_entity_poly.pdbx_seq_one_letter_code
_entity_poly.pdbx_strand_id
1 'polypeptide(L)'
;MHLALYVLTALFLATSGALPEDVAAPAALSVVVPESAPSAAAEDHALRSLAHTDEREIRAERPAPVGTPTPEPAPERGSLGGGTPAPAQPEPVSKPVQSPVEPVVEQVLPERDAGAVRVSEILDHTNDERRARGLPPYALDPALTSMAEAKLADMIERDYFQHDAPTGEGVEELARDVGYDYLLVGENLAYGDFADARHVVDAWMESPGHRENILHERYQEIGIAVARAPFRGGEFWVAVQEFGLPQEACPAPDPELRARVDTQEAELAALQDELAAERARLEGLQSSTEAYYAAVEEFNDLVASYNELLRAQREDVGAYNEAAESYNDCLAEVAA
;
A
#
# COMPACT_ATOMS: atom_id res chain seq x y z
N MET A 1 30.59 51.90 -44.62
CA MET A 1 31.01 51.24 -43.35
C MET A 1 29.74 50.60 -42.79
N HIS A 2 29.53 49.28 -42.90
CA HIS A 2 30.17 48.21 -42.10
C HIS A 2 29.76 48.34 -40.61
N LEU A 3 29.18 47.32 -39.94
CA LEU A 3 29.01 45.89 -40.30
C LEU A 3 27.82 45.24 -39.52
N ALA A 4 27.29 44.13 -40.07
CA ALA A 4 26.81 42.88 -39.43
C ALA A 4 26.12 42.89 -38.04
N LEU A 5 24.91 42.34 -37.86
CA LEU A 5 24.48 40.92 -37.93
C LEU A 5 24.97 40.04 -36.74
N TYR A 6 24.05 39.72 -35.83
CA TYR A 6 24.05 38.58 -34.89
C TYR A 6 22.58 38.10 -34.83
N VAL A 7 22.14 36.98 -35.40
CA VAL A 7 22.51 35.54 -35.25
C VAL A 7 21.74 34.88 -34.10
N LEU A 8 20.73 34.09 -34.50
CA LEU A 8 20.03 33.06 -33.74
C LEU A 8 20.97 31.89 -33.35
N THR A 9 20.43 30.95 -32.53
CA THR A 9 21.03 29.69 -32.02
C THR A 9 21.93 29.87 -30.79
N ALA A 10 21.98 28.96 -29.81
CA ALA A 10 21.48 27.56 -29.74
C ALA A 10 20.85 27.29 -28.34
N LEU A 11 20.29 26.13 -27.97
CA LEU A 11 20.58 24.76 -28.40
C LEU A 11 19.42 23.80 -28.06
N PHE A 12 19.13 22.84 -28.95
CA PHE A 12 18.30 21.67 -28.67
C PHE A 12 19.07 20.41 -29.12
N LEU A 13 19.35 19.49 -28.19
CA LEU A 13 19.54 18.03 -28.39
C LEU A 13 20.28 17.40 -27.20
N ALA A 14 19.57 16.56 -26.44
CA ALA A 14 20.15 15.42 -25.73
C ALA A 14 19.07 14.33 -25.54
N THR A 15 19.11 13.30 -26.37
CA THR A 15 18.37 12.05 -26.13
C THR A 15 19.18 11.14 -25.21
N SER A 16 18.76 10.94 -23.97
CA SER A 16 19.07 9.78 -23.11
C SER A 16 18.18 9.79 -21.88
N GLY A 17 17.66 8.63 -21.47
CA GLY A 17 16.71 8.53 -20.36
C GLY A 17 17.37 8.55 -18.99
N ALA A 18 16.97 9.51 -18.16
CA ALA A 18 16.92 9.45 -16.69
C ALA A 18 16.08 10.64 -16.23
N LEU A 19 15.10 10.44 -15.34
CA LEU A 19 14.33 11.53 -14.72
C LEU A 19 15.18 12.15 -13.61
N PRO A 20 15.37 13.49 -13.58
CA PRO A 20 15.82 14.19 -12.39
C PRO A 20 14.62 14.73 -11.61
N GLU A 21 14.63 14.51 -10.29
CA GLU A 21 13.74 15.16 -9.33
C GLU A 21 14.15 16.63 -9.18
N ASP A 22 13.45 17.55 -9.87
CA ASP A 22 13.14 18.91 -9.40
C ASP A 22 12.36 19.63 -10.51
N VAL A 23 11.02 19.60 -10.44
CA VAL A 23 10.18 20.47 -11.28
C VAL A 23 10.20 21.87 -10.68
N ALA A 24 11.30 22.59 -10.96
CA ALA A 24 11.42 24.00 -10.64
C ALA A 24 10.21 24.73 -11.26
N ALA A 25 9.35 25.30 -10.40
CA ALA A 25 8.13 25.96 -10.82
C ALA A 25 8.42 26.96 -11.96
N PRO A 26 7.66 26.94 -13.06
CA PRO A 26 7.90 27.85 -14.17
C PRO A 26 7.84 29.30 -13.67
N ALA A 27 8.82 30.09 -14.11
CA ALA A 27 8.93 31.49 -13.74
C ALA A 27 7.60 32.20 -14.04
N ALA A 28 7.08 32.95 -13.07
CA ALA A 28 5.79 33.63 -13.20
C ALA A 28 5.78 34.50 -14.47
N LEU A 29 4.83 34.24 -15.37
CA LEU A 29 4.65 35.02 -16.59
C LEU A 29 4.22 36.44 -16.20
N SER A 30 5.20 37.32 -16.17
CA SER A 30 5.08 38.72 -15.80
C SER A 30 4.34 39.51 -16.86
N VAL A 31 3.39 40.35 -16.43
CA VAL A 31 2.92 41.50 -17.22
C VAL A 31 4.15 42.28 -17.72
N VAL A 32 4.20 42.59 -19.02
CA VAL A 32 5.39 43.14 -19.67
C VAL A 32 5.74 44.54 -19.12
N VAL A 33 6.79 44.59 -18.28
CA VAL A 33 7.41 45.82 -17.71
C VAL A 33 8.93 45.57 -17.63
N PRO A 34 9.81 46.55 -17.98
CA PRO A 34 11.25 46.30 -18.19
C PRO A 34 12.11 46.04 -16.92
N GLU A 35 13.33 45.53 -17.14
CA GLU A 35 13.98 44.43 -16.39
C GLU A 35 15.30 44.77 -15.63
N SER A 36 15.68 43.99 -14.60
CA SER A 36 17.09 43.61 -14.24
C SER A 36 17.22 42.60 -13.05
N ALA A 37 18.24 41.74 -13.04
CA ALA A 37 18.52 40.62 -12.10
C ALA A 37 20.04 40.57 -11.66
N PRO A 38 20.73 39.50 -11.13
CA PRO A 38 20.34 38.12 -10.69
C PRO A 38 21.14 37.53 -9.44
N SER A 39 21.14 36.17 -9.26
CA SER A 39 22.19 35.27 -8.65
C SER A 39 21.98 34.74 -7.18
N ALA A 40 22.28 33.48 -6.73
CA ALA A 40 22.56 32.14 -7.34
C ALA A 40 22.68 30.97 -6.28
N ALA A 41 22.55 29.69 -6.71
CA ALA A 41 23.19 28.40 -6.26
C ALA A 41 23.16 27.90 -4.77
N ALA A 42 23.28 26.60 -4.38
CA ALA A 42 23.14 25.24 -5.00
C ALA A 42 23.33 24.09 -3.94
N GLU A 43 22.77 22.87 -4.18
CA GLU A 43 23.19 21.46 -3.83
C GLU A 43 23.57 21.08 -2.34
N ASP A 44 23.41 19.87 -1.75
CA ASP A 44 23.72 18.49 -2.22
C ASP A 44 23.30 17.30 -1.25
N HIS A 45 22.98 16.11 -1.82
CA HIS A 45 23.11 14.67 -1.42
C HIS A 45 22.82 13.99 -0.02
N ALA A 46 21.86 13.01 0.00
CA ALA A 46 22.03 11.52 0.03
C ALA A 46 22.11 10.54 1.28
N LEU A 47 21.16 9.57 1.28
CA LEU A 47 21.27 8.05 1.35
C LEU A 47 21.36 7.18 2.66
N ARG A 48 20.44 6.17 2.74
CA ARG A 48 20.62 4.70 3.12
C ARG A 48 20.83 4.28 4.62
N SER A 49 20.53 3.06 5.15
CA SER A 49 19.97 1.77 4.65
C SER A 49 19.90 0.59 5.70
N LEU A 50 18.86 -0.28 5.61
CA LEU A 50 18.78 -1.77 5.85
C LEU A 50 18.67 -2.49 7.25
N ALA A 51 17.69 -3.42 7.28
CA ALA A 51 17.64 -4.85 7.74
C ALA A 51 17.60 -5.25 9.26
N HIS A 52 17.15 -6.43 9.73
CA HIS A 52 16.25 -7.59 9.37
C HIS A 52 16.77 -8.87 10.13
N THR A 53 15.92 -9.77 10.69
CA THR A 53 16.16 -11.16 11.28
C THR A 53 15.09 -11.45 12.37
N ASP A 54 14.73 -12.67 12.85
CA ASP A 54 14.86 -14.11 12.48
C ASP A 54 14.05 -14.97 13.50
N GLU A 55 13.08 -15.82 13.10
CA GLU A 55 12.10 -16.49 14.00
C GLU A 55 12.12 -18.04 14.03
N ARG A 56 11.50 -18.67 15.06
CA ARG A 56 11.64 -20.11 15.34
C ARG A 56 10.42 -20.82 15.98
N GLU A 57 9.99 -21.90 15.32
CA GLU A 57 8.84 -22.80 15.62
C GLU A 57 8.83 -23.44 17.03
N ILE A 58 7.62 -23.63 17.62
CA ILE A 58 7.42 -24.35 18.90
C ILE A 58 6.42 -25.52 18.79
N ARG A 59 6.89 -26.71 19.16
CA ARG A 59 6.09 -27.89 19.54
C ARG A 59 6.31 -28.16 21.04
N ALA A 60 5.25 -28.18 21.83
CA ALA A 60 5.33 -28.39 23.28
C ALA A 60 5.08 -29.86 23.68
N GLU A 61 6.13 -30.60 24.06
CA GLU A 61 5.99 -31.94 24.67
C GLU A 61 6.98 -32.18 25.84
N ARG A 62 6.60 -33.11 26.73
CA ARG A 62 7.27 -33.43 28.02
C ARG A 62 8.22 -34.66 27.91
N PRO A 63 9.06 -34.96 28.92
CA PRO A 63 10.42 -35.51 28.68
C PRO A 63 10.57 -37.02 28.38
N ALA A 64 11.78 -37.32 27.89
CA ALA A 64 12.29 -38.44 27.08
C ALA A 64 12.71 -39.73 27.88
N PRO A 65 13.42 -40.78 27.36
CA PRO A 65 14.34 -40.79 26.19
C PRO A 65 14.50 -42.05 25.29
N VAL A 66 15.30 -41.85 24.22
CA VAL A 66 16.25 -42.73 23.49
C VAL A 66 15.94 -42.97 22.00
N GLY A 67 16.84 -42.49 21.12
CA GLY A 67 16.95 -42.95 19.73
C GLY A 67 17.26 -41.88 18.67
N THR A 68 18.54 -41.52 18.48
CA THR A 68 19.01 -40.74 17.30
C THR A 68 19.07 -41.61 16.05
N PRO A 69 18.80 -41.06 14.85
CA PRO A 69 19.91 -40.91 13.89
C PRO A 69 19.94 -39.62 13.04
N THR A 70 21.11 -39.42 12.43
CA THR A 70 21.64 -38.30 11.60
C THR A 70 20.98 -38.14 10.21
N PRO A 71 21.01 -36.94 9.57
CA PRO A 71 20.34 -36.65 8.28
C PRO A 71 21.24 -36.73 7.01
N GLU A 72 20.62 -36.95 5.84
CA GLU A 72 21.10 -36.65 4.46
C GLU A 72 20.08 -37.17 3.40
N PRO A 73 20.13 -36.81 2.09
CA PRO A 73 20.64 -35.62 1.42
C PRO A 73 19.63 -34.99 0.42
N ALA A 74 20.02 -33.92 -0.30
CA ALA A 74 19.26 -33.30 -1.39
C ALA A 74 19.75 -33.69 -2.81
N PRO A 75 18.86 -33.63 -3.82
CA PRO A 75 19.22 -33.33 -5.22
C PRO A 75 18.34 -32.20 -5.81
N GLU A 76 18.87 -31.08 -6.32
CA GLU A 76 19.46 -30.84 -7.67
C GLU A 76 18.46 -30.43 -8.78
N ARG A 77 18.98 -29.71 -9.79
CA ARG A 77 18.23 -28.75 -10.64
C ARG A 77 17.70 -29.33 -11.95
N GLY A 78 16.62 -28.71 -12.44
CA GLY A 78 16.29 -28.58 -13.87
C GLY A 78 14.83 -28.14 -14.07
N SER A 79 14.40 -27.44 -15.11
CA SER A 79 15.04 -26.70 -16.21
C SER A 79 13.89 -26.12 -17.06
N LEU A 80 13.72 -24.81 -17.03
CA LEU A 80 13.06 -23.91 -17.99
C LEU A 80 12.12 -24.47 -19.10
N GLY A 81 10.90 -23.91 -19.12
CA GLY A 81 9.98 -23.85 -20.27
C GLY A 81 8.51 -23.90 -19.81
N GLY A 82 7.60 -23.00 -20.15
CA GLY A 82 7.67 -21.81 -21.01
C GLY A 82 6.30 -21.59 -21.67
N GLY A 83 5.57 -20.53 -21.30
CA GLY A 83 4.21 -20.30 -21.83
C GLY A 83 3.37 -19.30 -21.04
N THR A 84 3.63 -18.00 -21.23
CA THR A 84 2.80 -16.90 -20.70
C THR A 84 1.56 -16.68 -21.56
N PRO A 85 0.37 -16.50 -20.95
CA PRO A 85 -0.68 -15.62 -21.48
C PRO A 85 -0.61 -14.25 -20.78
N ALA A 86 -0.77 -13.18 -21.56
CA ALA A 86 -0.83 -11.80 -21.05
C ALA A 86 -2.16 -11.54 -20.30
N PRO A 87 -2.21 -10.52 -19.40
CA PRO A 87 -3.36 -10.32 -18.51
C PRO A 87 -4.62 -9.86 -19.26
N ALA A 88 -5.78 -10.33 -18.78
CA ALA A 88 -7.07 -9.75 -19.15
C ALA A 88 -7.28 -8.45 -18.37
N GLN A 89 -7.55 -7.34 -19.07
CA GLN A 89 -7.89 -6.06 -18.44
C GLN A 89 -9.33 -6.12 -17.90
N PRO A 90 -9.62 -5.56 -16.71
CA PRO A 90 -10.98 -5.45 -16.20
C PRO A 90 -11.80 -4.40 -16.97
N GLU A 91 -13.08 -4.67 -17.21
CA GLU A 91 -14.03 -3.69 -17.78
C GLU A 91 -14.54 -2.70 -16.72
N PRO A 92 -14.79 -1.43 -17.08
CA PRO A 92 -15.24 -0.42 -16.12
C PRO A 92 -16.74 -0.55 -15.80
N VAL A 93 -17.08 -0.55 -14.50
CA VAL A 93 -18.47 -0.46 -14.02
C VAL A 93 -18.67 0.85 -13.26
N SER A 94 -19.46 1.76 -13.85
CA SER A 94 -19.83 3.03 -13.22
C SER A 94 -21.26 2.98 -12.67
N LYS A 95 -21.43 3.21 -11.37
CA LYS A 95 -22.57 3.92 -10.76
C LYS A 95 -22.32 4.22 -9.27
N PRO A 96 -22.84 5.33 -8.73
CA PRO A 96 -22.39 5.87 -7.45
C PRO A 96 -23.02 5.17 -6.24
N VAL A 97 -22.22 5.04 -5.18
CA VAL A 97 -22.68 4.68 -3.83
C VAL A 97 -23.29 5.91 -3.15
N GLN A 98 -24.40 5.73 -2.44
CA GLN A 98 -24.90 6.70 -1.47
C GLN A 98 -24.93 6.06 -0.08
N SER A 99 -24.48 6.80 0.92
CA SER A 99 -24.66 6.52 2.34
C SER A 99 -25.48 7.69 2.94
N PRO A 100 -26.30 7.47 3.99
CA PRO A 100 -25.71 7.36 5.32
C PRO A 100 -26.35 6.32 6.28
N VAL A 101 -25.48 5.60 6.99
CA VAL A 101 -25.47 5.28 8.44
C VAL A 101 -26.81 5.13 9.20
N GLU A 102 -27.03 3.95 9.81
CA GLU A 102 -27.40 3.79 11.24
C GLU A 102 -26.87 2.42 11.78
N PRO A 103 -26.73 2.22 13.11
CA PRO A 103 -25.75 1.27 13.67
C PRO A 103 -26.31 -0.06 14.20
N VAL A 104 -25.38 -1.01 14.41
CA VAL A 104 -25.50 -2.30 15.13
C VAL A 104 -26.59 -3.26 14.62
N VAL A 105 -26.14 -4.29 13.90
CA VAL A 105 -26.80 -5.60 13.90
C VAL A 105 -25.83 -6.59 14.51
N GLU A 106 -26.26 -7.24 15.58
CA GLU A 106 -25.55 -8.38 16.16
C GLU A 106 -25.52 -9.52 15.15
N GLN A 107 -24.34 -9.77 14.57
CA GLN A 107 -24.13 -10.80 13.56
C GLN A 107 -24.22 -12.18 14.22
N VAL A 108 -25.42 -12.77 14.18
CA VAL A 108 -25.64 -14.15 14.65
C VAL A 108 -24.93 -15.10 13.69
N LEU A 109 -23.71 -15.49 14.05
CA LEU A 109 -22.94 -16.52 13.36
C LEU A 109 -23.73 -17.84 13.34
N PRO A 110 -23.69 -18.62 12.25
CA PRO A 110 -24.23 -19.97 12.23
C PRO A 110 -23.37 -20.88 13.13
N GLU A 111 -23.88 -21.26 14.29
CA GLU A 111 -23.20 -22.16 15.23
C GLU A 111 -22.82 -23.49 14.58
N ARG A 112 -21.53 -23.64 14.24
CA ARG A 112 -20.93 -24.87 13.69
C ARG A 112 -19.65 -25.27 14.41
N ASP A 113 -19.72 -25.43 15.73
CA ASP A 113 -19.66 -26.79 16.30
C ASP A 113 -19.90 -26.79 17.82
N ALA A 114 -20.60 -27.81 18.30
CA ALA A 114 -20.97 -27.95 19.72
C ALA A 114 -19.84 -28.59 20.56
N GLY A 115 -18.62 -28.07 20.42
CA GLY A 115 -17.45 -28.47 21.21
C GLY A 115 -17.06 -27.45 22.27
N ALA A 116 -16.08 -27.81 23.11
CA ALA A 116 -15.64 -26.98 24.25
C ALA A 116 -14.82 -25.75 23.85
N VAL A 117 -14.42 -25.62 22.57
CA VAL A 117 -13.63 -24.52 22.03
C VAL A 117 -14.49 -23.78 21.00
N ARG A 118 -14.78 -22.49 21.21
CA ARG A 118 -15.57 -21.67 20.28
C ARG A 118 -14.79 -20.43 19.85
N VAL A 119 -14.95 -20.03 18.57
CA VAL A 119 -14.29 -18.86 17.96
C VAL A 119 -14.48 -17.59 18.79
N SER A 120 -15.70 -17.31 19.27
CA SER A 120 -15.99 -16.12 20.08
C SER A 120 -15.26 -16.11 21.41
N GLU A 121 -15.10 -17.27 22.08
CA GLU A 121 -14.32 -17.36 23.33
C GLU A 121 -12.82 -17.18 23.08
N ILE A 122 -12.30 -17.65 21.94
CA ILE A 122 -10.90 -17.40 21.53
C ILE A 122 -10.69 -15.89 21.33
N LEU A 123 -11.62 -15.21 20.64
CA LEU A 123 -11.57 -13.77 20.44
C LEU A 123 -11.63 -13.01 21.77
N ASP A 124 -12.57 -13.37 22.65
CA ASP A 124 -12.74 -12.74 23.96
C ASP A 124 -11.47 -12.85 24.81
N HIS A 125 -10.86 -14.04 24.87
CA HIS A 125 -9.63 -14.26 25.63
C HIS A 125 -8.37 -13.65 24.99
N THR A 126 -8.29 -13.61 23.66
CA THR A 126 -7.25 -12.84 22.95
C THR A 126 -7.36 -11.35 23.31
N ASN A 127 -8.59 -10.83 23.33
CA ASN A 127 -8.87 -9.45 23.72
C ASN A 127 -8.75 -9.19 25.24
N ASP A 128 -8.89 -10.20 26.11
CA ASP A 128 -8.54 -10.10 27.53
C ASP A 128 -7.03 -9.84 27.71
N GLU A 129 -6.18 -10.59 27.02
CA GLU A 129 -4.72 -10.44 27.11
C GLU A 129 -4.25 -9.08 26.55
N ARG A 130 -4.88 -8.59 25.48
CA ARG A 130 -4.64 -7.23 24.95
C ARG A 130 -5.08 -6.15 25.94
N ARG A 131 -6.32 -6.22 26.44
CA ARG A 131 -6.86 -5.28 27.44
C ARG A 131 -6.03 -5.25 28.73
N ALA A 132 -5.53 -6.39 29.19
CA ALA A 132 -4.67 -6.48 30.37
C ALA A 132 -3.35 -5.71 30.24
N ARG A 133 -2.93 -5.37 29.01
CA ARG A 133 -1.71 -4.61 28.68
C ARG A 133 -2.00 -3.21 28.12
N GLY A 134 -3.28 -2.80 28.08
CA GLY A 134 -3.69 -1.49 27.58
C GLY A 134 -3.78 -1.38 26.05
N LEU A 135 -3.70 -2.50 25.34
CA LEU A 135 -3.81 -2.53 23.88
C LEU A 135 -5.29 -2.51 23.43
N PRO A 136 -5.62 -1.90 22.28
CA PRO A 136 -6.97 -1.97 21.71
C PRO A 136 -7.37 -3.42 21.41
N PRO A 137 -8.64 -3.82 21.63
CA PRO A 137 -9.12 -5.13 21.19
C PRO A 137 -9.13 -5.23 19.67
N TYR A 138 -8.84 -6.41 19.13
CA TYR A 138 -9.01 -6.71 17.71
C TYR A 138 -10.50 -6.78 17.34
N ALA A 139 -10.84 -6.26 16.16
CA ALA A 139 -12.12 -6.48 15.50
C ALA A 139 -12.08 -7.78 14.68
N LEU A 140 -13.17 -8.55 14.67
CA LEU A 140 -13.27 -9.74 13.82
C LEU A 140 -13.56 -9.32 12.38
N ASP A 141 -12.69 -9.66 11.44
CA ASP A 141 -12.86 -9.37 10.01
C ASP A 141 -13.35 -10.61 9.22
N PRO A 142 -14.36 -10.50 8.34
CA PRO A 142 -14.85 -11.62 7.53
C PRO A 142 -13.86 -12.20 6.51
N ALA A 143 -12.96 -11.39 5.92
CA ALA A 143 -11.99 -11.86 4.94
C ALA A 143 -10.87 -12.64 5.64
N LEU A 144 -10.28 -12.09 6.70
CA LEU A 144 -9.36 -12.82 7.59
C LEU A 144 -10.00 -14.08 8.18
N THR A 145 -11.31 -14.05 8.50
CA THR A 145 -12.00 -15.27 8.99
C THR A 145 -12.08 -16.33 7.89
N SER A 146 -12.38 -15.93 6.65
CA SER A 146 -12.39 -16.83 5.48
C SER A 146 -10.98 -17.38 5.18
N MET A 147 -9.94 -16.57 5.41
CA MET A 147 -8.53 -16.94 5.29
C MET A 147 -8.15 -18.00 6.33
N ALA A 148 -8.49 -17.77 7.61
CA ALA A 148 -8.29 -18.72 8.69
C ALA A 148 -9.01 -20.06 8.44
N GLU A 149 -10.25 -20.01 7.92
CA GLU A 149 -11.03 -21.21 7.55
C GLU A 149 -10.38 -21.98 6.39
N ALA A 150 -9.91 -21.29 5.35
CA ALA A 150 -9.19 -21.91 4.24
C ALA A 150 -7.88 -22.57 4.69
N LYS A 151 -7.10 -21.87 5.52
CA LYS A 151 -5.86 -22.38 6.11
C LYS A 151 -6.09 -23.63 6.96
N LEU A 152 -7.11 -23.57 7.83
CA LEU A 152 -7.51 -24.68 8.71
C LEU A 152 -7.92 -25.91 7.89
N ALA A 153 -8.73 -25.71 6.86
CA ALA A 153 -9.18 -26.79 5.97
C ALA A 153 -8.00 -27.43 5.23
N ASP A 154 -7.11 -26.63 4.63
CA ASP A 154 -5.95 -27.13 3.88
C ASP A 154 -4.99 -27.94 4.77
N MET A 155 -4.70 -27.46 5.98
CA MET A 155 -3.91 -28.21 6.97
C MET A 155 -4.52 -29.57 7.29
N ILE A 156 -5.83 -29.62 7.58
CA ILE A 156 -6.54 -30.85 7.95
C ILE A 156 -6.61 -31.81 6.76
N GLU A 157 -6.97 -31.34 5.56
CA GLU A 157 -7.12 -32.17 4.37
C GLU A 157 -5.80 -32.80 3.89
N ARG A 158 -4.67 -32.12 4.13
CA ARG A 158 -3.32 -32.55 3.69
C ARG A 158 -2.42 -33.08 4.81
N ASP A 159 -2.91 -33.12 6.06
CA ASP A 159 -2.22 -33.63 7.25
C ASP A 159 -0.85 -32.98 7.59
N TYR A 160 -0.75 -31.66 7.37
CA TYR A 160 0.45 -30.87 7.68
C TYR A 160 0.16 -29.73 8.67
N PHE A 161 1.22 -29.26 9.34
CA PHE A 161 1.17 -28.16 10.30
C PHE A 161 2.38 -27.24 10.07
N GLN A 162 2.22 -26.26 9.17
CA GLN A 162 3.23 -25.26 8.79
C GLN A 162 2.53 -23.99 8.30
N HIS A 163 3.21 -22.84 8.40
CA HIS A 163 2.72 -21.55 7.88
C HIS A 163 2.59 -21.56 6.35
N ASP A 164 3.57 -22.11 5.64
CA ASP A 164 3.47 -22.37 4.20
C ASP A 164 2.77 -23.71 3.93
N ALA A 165 1.89 -23.76 2.92
CA ALA A 165 1.33 -24.99 2.41
C ALA A 165 2.41 -25.83 1.68
N PRO A 166 2.29 -27.17 1.59
CA PRO A 166 3.20 -28.03 0.83
C PRO A 166 3.27 -27.71 -0.68
N THR A 167 2.32 -26.91 -1.18
CA THR A 167 2.26 -26.34 -2.54
C THR A 167 3.08 -25.06 -2.71
N GLY A 168 3.53 -24.43 -1.62
CA GLY A 168 4.26 -23.16 -1.60
C GLY A 168 3.38 -21.92 -1.41
N GLU A 169 2.09 -22.10 -1.15
CA GLU A 169 1.13 -21.03 -0.86
C GLU A 169 1.24 -20.64 0.62
N GLY A 170 1.56 -19.37 0.90
CA GLY A 170 1.70 -18.85 2.26
C GLY A 170 0.67 -17.77 2.59
N VAL A 171 0.86 -17.09 3.73
CA VAL A 171 -0.04 -16.05 4.27
C VAL A 171 -0.36 -14.94 3.25
N GLU A 172 0.60 -14.53 2.42
CA GLU A 172 0.43 -13.49 1.40
C GLU A 172 -0.45 -13.92 0.21
N GLU A 173 -0.47 -15.22 -0.12
CA GLU A 173 -1.33 -15.77 -1.19
C GLU A 173 -2.76 -15.92 -0.68
N LEU A 174 -2.92 -16.47 0.53
CA LEU A 174 -4.22 -16.66 1.17
C LEU A 174 -4.95 -15.32 1.40
N ALA A 175 -4.25 -14.27 1.84
CA ALA A 175 -4.80 -12.93 1.98
C ALA A 175 -5.30 -12.36 0.63
N ARG A 176 -4.56 -12.60 -0.46
CA ARG A 176 -4.95 -12.18 -1.82
C ARG A 176 -6.16 -12.95 -2.33
N ASP A 177 -6.23 -14.26 -2.09
CA ASP A 177 -7.33 -15.11 -2.53
C ASP A 177 -8.66 -14.74 -1.85
N VAL A 178 -8.63 -14.25 -0.61
CA VAL A 178 -9.82 -13.71 0.08
C VAL A 178 -10.09 -12.23 -0.20
N GLY A 179 -9.17 -11.53 -0.87
CA GLY A 179 -9.28 -10.10 -1.17
C GLY A 179 -9.07 -9.18 0.04
N TYR A 180 -8.18 -9.56 0.96
CA TYR A 180 -7.77 -8.72 2.09
C TYR A 180 -6.48 -7.97 1.73
N ASP A 181 -6.59 -6.66 1.46
CA ASP A 181 -5.46 -5.77 1.21
C ASP A 181 -4.89 -5.25 2.55
N TYR A 182 -3.57 -5.38 2.76
CA TYR A 182 -2.96 -5.16 4.07
C TYR A 182 -1.61 -4.43 4.04
N LEU A 183 -1.28 -3.79 5.15
CA LEU A 183 0.08 -3.28 5.45
C LEU A 183 0.90 -4.29 6.24
N LEU A 184 0.24 -5.02 7.15
CA LEU A 184 0.80 -6.13 7.91
C LEU A 184 -0.21 -7.27 7.98
N VAL A 185 0.28 -8.50 7.87
CA VAL A 185 -0.46 -9.73 8.17
C VAL A 185 0.38 -10.61 9.10
N GLY A 186 -0.23 -11.54 9.82
CA GLY A 186 0.47 -12.52 10.66
C GLY A 186 -0.42 -13.69 11.04
N GLU A 187 0.18 -14.85 11.30
CA GLU A 187 -0.55 -16.10 11.51
C GLU A 187 -0.13 -16.77 12.84
N ASN A 188 -1.10 -17.22 13.63
CA ASN A 188 -0.90 -18.11 14.76
C ASN A 188 -1.56 -19.46 14.48
N LEU A 189 -0.78 -20.53 14.51
CA LEU A 189 -1.26 -21.90 14.38
C LEU A 189 -1.23 -22.63 15.72
N ALA A 190 -2.20 -23.49 15.98
CA ALA A 190 -2.16 -24.44 17.10
C ALA A 190 -2.84 -25.76 16.74
N TYR A 191 -2.35 -26.86 17.32
CA TYR A 191 -3.13 -28.09 17.43
C TYR A 191 -2.82 -28.83 18.73
N GLY A 192 -3.78 -29.60 19.22
CA GLY A 192 -3.64 -30.38 20.45
C GLY A 192 -4.97 -30.83 21.06
N ASP A 193 -4.91 -31.41 22.25
CA ASP A 193 -6.11 -31.75 23.02
C ASP A 193 -6.46 -30.61 24.00
N PHE A 194 -6.91 -29.49 23.43
CA PHE A 194 -7.38 -28.34 24.20
C PHE A 194 -8.68 -28.66 24.94
N ALA A 195 -8.77 -28.15 26.17
CA ALA A 195 -9.90 -28.40 27.08
C ALA A 195 -11.06 -27.42 26.84
N ASP A 196 -10.70 -26.19 26.51
CA ASP A 196 -11.57 -25.05 26.23
C ASP A 196 -10.79 -23.99 25.42
N ALA A 197 -11.46 -22.91 25.00
CA ALA A 197 -10.84 -21.82 24.27
C ALA A 197 -9.74 -21.08 25.04
N ARG A 198 -9.83 -21.02 26.39
CA ARG A 198 -8.81 -20.39 27.22
C ARG A 198 -7.48 -21.15 27.14
N HIS A 199 -7.54 -22.49 27.16
CA HIS A 199 -6.36 -23.34 26.99
C HIS A 199 -5.67 -23.14 25.62
N VAL A 200 -6.42 -22.83 24.54
CA VAL A 200 -5.81 -22.47 23.24
C VAL A 200 -5.03 -21.16 23.34
N VAL A 201 -5.65 -20.11 23.89
CA VAL A 201 -5.03 -18.79 24.02
C VAL A 201 -3.85 -18.81 24.98
N ASP A 202 -3.94 -19.53 26.11
CA ASP A 202 -2.82 -19.70 27.03
C ASP A 202 -1.62 -20.41 26.34
N ALA A 203 -1.87 -21.42 25.50
CA ALA A 203 -0.82 -22.11 24.75
C ALA A 203 -0.11 -21.19 23.72
N TRP A 204 -0.84 -20.30 23.05
CA TRP A 204 -0.23 -19.25 22.24
C TRP A 204 0.55 -18.24 23.10
N MET A 205 0.00 -17.80 24.23
CA MET A 205 0.64 -16.83 25.12
C MET A 205 1.90 -17.35 25.82
N GLU A 206 2.06 -18.67 25.97
CA GLU A 206 3.31 -19.29 26.44
C GLU A 206 4.42 -19.27 25.36
N SER A 207 4.07 -19.30 24.07
CA SER A 207 5.00 -19.19 22.94
C SER A 207 5.42 -17.74 22.68
N PRO A 208 6.72 -17.39 22.60
CA PRO A 208 7.15 -16.02 22.34
C PRO A 208 6.60 -15.40 21.05
N GLY A 209 6.75 -16.06 19.90
CA GLY A 209 6.28 -15.52 18.61
C GLY A 209 4.76 -15.44 18.51
N HIS A 210 4.04 -16.48 18.96
CA HIS A 210 2.57 -16.43 18.94
C HIS A 210 2.00 -15.34 19.87
N ARG A 211 2.66 -15.11 21.02
CA ARG A 211 2.36 -14.00 21.92
C ARG A 211 2.68 -12.65 21.30
N GLU A 212 3.74 -12.55 20.49
CA GLU A 212 4.11 -11.32 19.77
C GLU A 212 2.99 -10.92 18.81
N ASN A 213 2.44 -11.87 18.03
CA ASN A 213 1.25 -11.64 17.20
C ASN A 213 0.00 -11.23 18.00
N ILE A 214 -0.31 -11.91 19.11
CA ILE A 214 -1.47 -11.56 19.96
C ILE A 214 -1.32 -10.15 20.57
N LEU A 215 -0.11 -9.76 20.94
CA LEU A 215 0.20 -8.49 21.59
C LEU A 215 0.73 -7.41 20.65
N HIS A 216 0.70 -7.65 19.33
CA HIS A 216 1.24 -6.72 18.37
C HIS A 216 0.48 -5.39 18.45
N GLU A 217 1.21 -4.28 18.54
CA GLU A 217 0.60 -2.97 18.81
C GLU A 217 -0.14 -2.43 17.59
N ARG A 218 0.26 -2.86 16.39
CA ARG A 218 -0.22 -2.31 15.11
C ARG A 218 -1.33 -3.10 14.42
N TYR A 219 -1.52 -4.39 14.72
CA TYR A 219 -2.66 -5.12 14.17
C TYR A 219 -3.97 -4.52 14.73
N GLN A 220 -5.02 -4.51 13.93
CA GLN A 220 -6.35 -3.98 14.28
C GLN A 220 -7.44 -5.04 14.13
N GLU A 221 -7.24 -5.98 13.22
CA GLU A 221 -8.23 -6.95 12.78
C GLU A 221 -7.72 -8.38 12.99
N ILE A 222 -8.66 -9.32 13.14
CA ILE A 222 -8.37 -10.72 13.34
C ILE A 222 -9.41 -11.60 12.63
N GLY A 223 -8.96 -12.72 12.07
CA GLY A 223 -9.78 -13.86 11.67
C GLY A 223 -9.44 -15.07 12.52
N ILE A 224 -10.42 -15.90 12.85
CA ILE A 224 -10.18 -17.08 13.70
C ILE A 224 -10.99 -18.26 13.17
N ALA A 225 -10.34 -19.41 12.99
CA ALA A 225 -10.98 -20.67 12.69
C ALA A 225 -10.52 -21.76 13.66
N VAL A 226 -11.41 -22.68 14.03
CA VAL A 226 -11.09 -23.82 14.89
C VAL A 226 -12.01 -25.00 14.60
N ALA A 227 -11.44 -26.20 14.54
CA ALA A 227 -12.17 -27.45 14.35
C ALA A 227 -11.55 -28.59 15.16
N ARG A 228 -12.34 -29.60 15.54
CA ARG A 228 -11.82 -30.88 16.04
C ARG A 228 -11.89 -31.92 14.93
N ALA A 229 -10.75 -32.48 14.55
CA ALA A 229 -10.63 -33.30 13.36
C ALA A 229 -9.60 -34.44 13.51
N PRO A 230 -9.65 -35.47 12.64
CA PRO A 230 -8.55 -36.40 12.44
C PRO A 230 -7.34 -35.62 11.91
N PHE A 231 -6.26 -35.58 12.70
CA PHE A 231 -5.05 -34.84 12.37
C PHE A 231 -3.83 -35.54 12.98
N ARG A 232 -2.75 -35.68 12.21
CA ARG A 232 -1.45 -36.24 12.60
C ARG A 232 -1.53 -37.62 13.26
N GLY A 233 -2.52 -38.42 12.84
CA GLY A 233 -2.80 -39.76 13.37
C GLY A 233 -3.59 -39.80 14.69
N GLY A 234 -4.16 -38.68 15.14
CA GLY A 234 -5.05 -38.59 16.31
C GLY A 234 -6.28 -37.73 16.06
N GLU A 235 -7.10 -37.52 17.09
CA GLU A 235 -8.26 -36.61 17.08
C GLU A 235 -7.93 -35.37 17.90
N PHE A 236 -7.57 -34.28 17.22
CA PHE A 236 -7.10 -33.04 17.87
C PHE A 236 -7.98 -31.85 17.49
N TRP A 237 -7.99 -30.85 18.36
CA TRP A 237 -8.34 -29.50 17.96
C TRP A 237 -7.21 -28.95 17.09
N VAL A 238 -7.57 -28.27 16.00
CA VAL A 238 -6.67 -27.46 15.17
C VAL A 238 -7.28 -26.07 15.11
N ALA A 239 -6.47 -25.03 15.32
CA ALA A 239 -6.90 -23.64 15.38
C ALA A 239 -5.93 -22.72 14.63
N VAL A 240 -6.49 -21.68 14.03
CA VAL A 240 -5.80 -20.63 13.26
C VAL A 240 -6.26 -19.27 13.78
N GLN A 241 -5.34 -18.34 13.98
CA GLN A 241 -5.63 -16.90 14.02
C GLN A 241 -4.87 -16.22 12.89
N GLU A 242 -5.56 -15.44 12.08
CA GLU A 242 -4.96 -14.51 11.11
C GLU A 242 -5.10 -13.11 11.69
N PHE A 243 -4.04 -12.32 11.71
CA PHE A 243 -4.04 -10.94 12.20
C PHE A 243 -3.79 -9.99 11.04
N GLY A 244 -4.42 -8.82 11.08
CA GLY A 244 -4.31 -7.84 10.00
C GLY A 244 -4.18 -6.40 10.48
N LEU A 245 -3.40 -5.64 9.73
CA LEU A 245 -3.49 -4.20 9.63
C LEU A 245 -3.95 -3.87 8.20
N PRO A 246 -5.22 -3.48 7.98
CA PRO A 246 -5.75 -3.27 6.63
C PRO A 246 -5.03 -2.11 5.92
N GLN A 247 -5.00 -2.12 4.59
CA GLN A 247 -4.32 -1.10 3.80
C GLN A 247 -4.86 0.32 4.09
N GLU A 248 -6.16 0.42 4.36
CA GLU A 248 -6.89 1.64 4.71
C GLU A 248 -6.40 2.30 6.00
N ALA A 249 -5.65 1.60 6.85
CA ALA A 249 -5.07 2.17 8.07
C ALA A 249 -4.01 3.24 7.79
N CYS A 250 -3.35 3.20 6.62
CA CYS A 250 -2.56 4.30 6.09
C CYS A 250 -3.22 4.79 4.79
N PRO A 251 -4.10 5.81 4.83
CA PRO A 251 -4.78 6.32 3.65
C PRO A 251 -3.80 6.82 2.58
N ALA A 252 -3.77 6.15 1.43
CA ALA A 252 -2.94 6.56 0.31
C ALA A 252 -3.44 7.89 -0.30
N PRO A 253 -2.55 8.69 -0.94
CA PRO A 253 -2.94 9.90 -1.65
C PRO A 253 -3.98 9.63 -2.75
N ASP A 254 -4.96 10.51 -2.88
CA ASP A 254 -6.05 10.38 -3.84
C ASP A 254 -5.53 10.30 -5.30
N PRO A 255 -5.83 9.21 -6.04
CA PRO A 255 -5.43 9.08 -7.45
C PRO A 255 -6.16 10.06 -8.37
N GLU A 256 -7.36 10.55 -8.02
CA GLU A 256 -8.06 11.58 -8.82
C GLU A 256 -7.39 12.95 -8.67
N LEU A 257 -6.96 13.31 -7.46
CA LEU A 257 -6.07 14.45 -7.21
C LEU A 257 -4.77 14.35 -8.02
N ARG A 258 -4.13 13.17 -8.06
CA ARG A 258 -2.92 12.99 -8.88
C ARG A 258 -3.19 13.20 -10.38
N ALA A 259 -4.23 12.55 -10.91
CA ALA A 259 -4.60 12.68 -12.32
C ALA A 259 -4.99 14.12 -12.70
N ARG A 260 -5.53 14.90 -11.76
CA ARG A 260 -5.80 16.34 -11.92
C ARG A 260 -4.52 17.15 -12.03
N VAL A 261 -3.52 16.92 -11.17
CA VAL A 261 -2.20 17.56 -11.26
C VAL A 261 -1.53 17.29 -12.61
N ASP A 262 -1.53 16.03 -13.05
CA ASP A 262 -0.93 15.62 -14.33
C ASP A 262 -1.68 16.26 -15.53
N THR A 263 -3.00 16.45 -15.42
CA THR A 263 -3.81 17.15 -16.44
C THR A 263 -3.50 18.65 -16.48
N GLN A 264 -3.41 19.30 -15.32
CA GLN A 264 -3.06 20.72 -15.21
C GLN A 264 -1.64 21.00 -15.75
N GLU A 265 -0.70 20.06 -15.60
CA GLU A 265 0.64 20.17 -16.17
C GLU A 265 0.60 20.22 -17.70
N ALA A 266 -0.19 19.34 -18.33
CA ALA A 266 -0.38 19.33 -19.78
C ALA A 266 -1.10 20.59 -20.30
N GLU A 267 -2.09 21.09 -19.57
CA GLU A 267 -2.80 22.35 -19.91
C GLU A 267 -1.88 23.58 -19.75
N LEU A 268 -1.03 23.63 -18.72
CA LEU A 268 -0.03 24.69 -18.55
C LEU A 268 1.00 24.68 -19.69
N ALA A 269 1.43 23.51 -20.15
CA ALA A 269 2.33 23.38 -21.30
C ALA A 269 1.65 23.88 -22.60
N ALA A 270 0.38 23.55 -22.83
CA ALA A 270 -0.37 24.06 -23.98
C ALA A 270 -0.51 25.59 -23.95
N LEU A 271 -0.83 26.17 -22.78
CA LEU A 271 -0.90 27.63 -22.61
C LEU A 271 0.47 28.31 -22.82
N GLN A 272 1.59 27.65 -22.49
CA GLN A 272 2.94 28.17 -22.79
C GLN A 272 3.21 28.24 -24.30
N ASP A 273 2.79 27.23 -25.06
CA ASP A 273 2.90 27.23 -26.53
C ASP A 273 2.03 28.33 -27.16
N GLU A 274 0.80 28.54 -26.69
CA GLU A 274 -0.08 29.62 -27.13
C GLU A 274 0.50 31.01 -26.82
N LEU A 275 1.03 31.21 -25.60
CA LEU A 275 1.72 32.44 -25.19
C LEU A 275 2.97 32.72 -26.05
N ALA A 276 3.72 31.68 -26.44
CA ALA A 276 4.86 31.82 -27.32
C ALA A 276 4.44 32.20 -28.75
N ALA A 277 3.35 31.63 -29.26
CA ALA A 277 2.80 31.95 -30.58
C ALA A 277 2.26 33.39 -30.63
N GLU A 278 1.49 33.83 -29.64
CA GLU A 278 0.91 35.18 -29.62
C GLU A 278 1.99 36.25 -29.38
N ARG A 279 3.03 35.94 -28.59
CA ARG A 279 4.23 36.78 -28.51
C ARG A 279 4.91 36.96 -29.88
N ALA A 280 5.07 35.88 -30.65
CA ALA A 280 5.66 35.97 -31.98
C ALA A 280 4.79 36.79 -32.96
N ARG A 281 3.46 36.73 -32.81
CA ARG A 281 2.52 37.60 -33.54
C ARG A 281 2.69 39.07 -33.15
N LEU A 282 2.78 39.39 -31.85
CA LEU A 282 3.04 40.75 -31.36
C LEU A 282 4.33 41.34 -31.91
N GLU A 283 5.42 40.56 -31.97
CA GLU A 283 6.71 40.97 -32.54
C GLU A 283 6.64 41.25 -34.06
N GLY A 284 5.69 40.66 -34.78
CA GLY A 284 5.45 40.89 -36.20
C GLY A 284 4.50 42.06 -36.54
N LEU A 285 3.81 42.63 -35.56
CA LEU A 285 2.79 43.67 -35.77
C LEU A 285 3.36 45.10 -35.66
N GLN A 286 2.78 46.02 -36.43
CA GLN A 286 3.08 47.44 -36.26
C GLN A 286 2.43 47.97 -34.98
N SER A 287 3.23 48.57 -34.10
CA SER A 287 2.75 49.13 -32.85
C SER A 287 1.71 50.24 -33.07
N SER A 288 0.82 50.42 -32.09
CA SER A 288 -0.31 51.36 -32.15
C SER A 288 -1.38 51.08 -33.23
N THR A 289 -1.35 49.92 -33.89
CA THR A 289 -2.45 49.47 -34.76
C THR A 289 -3.55 48.76 -33.96
N GLU A 290 -4.77 48.73 -34.49
CA GLU A 290 -5.89 47.97 -33.92
C GLU A 290 -5.55 46.48 -33.74
N ALA A 291 -4.91 45.87 -34.74
CA ALA A 291 -4.44 44.48 -34.67
C ALA A 291 -3.38 44.24 -33.58
N TYR A 292 -2.51 45.22 -33.31
CA TYR A 292 -1.56 45.16 -32.20
C TYR A 292 -2.26 45.21 -30.84
N TYR A 293 -3.24 46.11 -30.66
CA TYR A 293 -3.98 46.18 -29.40
C TYR A 293 -4.84 44.93 -29.14
N ALA A 294 -5.46 44.35 -30.17
CA ALA A 294 -6.18 43.07 -30.06
C ALA A 294 -5.24 41.91 -29.66
N ALA A 295 -4.06 41.81 -30.28
CA ALA A 295 -3.05 40.83 -29.91
C ALA A 295 -2.53 41.00 -28.45
N VAL A 296 -2.46 42.24 -27.95
CA VAL A 296 -2.12 42.52 -26.54
C VAL A 296 -3.24 42.07 -25.60
N GLU A 297 -4.50 42.23 -25.98
CA GLU A 297 -5.66 41.73 -25.20
C GLU A 297 -5.64 40.20 -25.15
N GLU A 298 -5.55 39.52 -26.30
CA GLU A 298 -5.42 38.06 -26.42
C GLU A 298 -4.25 37.51 -25.59
N PHE A 299 -3.06 38.15 -25.64
CA PHE A 299 -1.90 37.75 -24.83
C PHE A 299 -2.15 37.92 -23.32
N ASN A 300 -2.78 39.02 -22.89
CA ASN A 300 -3.07 39.24 -21.48
C ASN A 300 -4.10 38.25 -20.92
N ASP A 301 -5.08 37.83 -21.73
CA ASP A 301 -6.08 36.82 -21.34
C ASP A 301 -5.45 35.42 -21.21
N LEU A 302 -4.50 35.07 -22.09
CA LEU A 302 -3.67 33.86 -21.94
C LEU A 302 -2.80 33.92 -20.68
N VAL A 303 -2.18 35.06 -20.37
CA VAL A 303 -1.40 35.27 -19.13
C VAL A 303 -2.30 35.15 -17.90
N ALA A 304 -3.53 35.65 -17.94
CA ALA A 304 -4.49 35.52 -16.85
C ALA A 304 -4.87 34.05 -16.61
N SER A 305 -5.24 33.34 -17.68
CA SER A 305 -5.61 31.92 -17.67
C SER A 305 -4.46 31.03 -17.15
N TYR A 306 -3.24 31.25 -17.65
CA TYR A 306 -2.03 30.56 -17.20
C TYR A 306 -1.77 30.77 -15.70
N ASN A 307 -1.85 32.01 -15.23
CA ASN A 307 -1.61 32.33 -13.82
C ASN A 307 -2.75 31.85 -12.89
N GLU A 308 -3.97 31.64 -13.40
CA GLU A 308 -5.06 31.02 -12.66
C GLU A 308 -4.85 29.51 -12.53
N LEU A 309 -4.59 28.82 -13.64
CA LEU A 309 -4.30 27.39 -13.65
C LEU A 309 -3.05 27.04 -12.81
N LEU A 310 -2.00 27.86 -12.87
CA LEU A 310 -0.78 27.69 -12.06
C LEU A 310 -1.03 27.89 -10.55
N ARG A 311 -2.07 28.64 -10.16
CA ARG A 311 -2.49 28.73 -8.75
C ARG A 311 -3.22 27.45 -8.33
N ALA A 312 -4.20 27.00 -9.12
CA ALA A 312 -4.92 25.76 -8.87
C ALA A 312 -3.99 24.55 -8.78
N GLN A 313 -3.04 24.41 -9.72
CA GLN A 313 -2.06 23.32 -9.69
C GLN A 313 -1.17 23.37 -8.45
N ARG A 314 -0.77 24.55 -7.96
CA ARG A 314 0.02 24.67 -6.73
C ARG A 314 -0.76 24.25 -5.49
N GLU A 315 -2.07 24.53 -5.45
CA GLU A 315 -2.95 24.08 -4.38
C GLU A 315 -3.12 22.55 -4.41
N ASP A 316 -3.37 21.97 -5.59
CA ASP A 316 -3.50 20.52 -5.78
C ASP A 316 -2.18 19.76 -5.50
N VAL A 317 -1.03 20.25 -6.00
CA VAL A 317 0.30 19.69 -5.68
C VAL A 317 0.61 19.77 -4.19
N GLY A 318 0.24 20.89 -3.53
CA GLY A 318 0.40 21.04 -2.09
C GLY A 318 -0.39 19.99 -1.32
N ALA A 319 -1.68 19.83 -1.62
CA ALA A 319 -2.54 18.84 -1.01
C ALA A 319 -2.09 17.40 -1.27
N TYR A 320 -1.61 17.10 -2.48
CA TYR A 320 -1.08 15.78 -2.82
C TYR A 320 0.19 15.45 -2.05
N ASN A 321 1.11 16.41 -1.92
CA ASN A 321 2.35 16.22 -1.18
C ASN A 321 2.12 16.08 0.33
N GLU A 322 1.20 16.84 0.93
CA GLU A 322 0.81 16.70 2.34
C GLU A 322 0.19 15.32 2.63
N ALA A 323 -0.65 14.81 1.73
CA ALA A 323 -1.19 13.46 1.80
C ALA A 323 -0.10 12.39 1.63
N ALA A 324 0.86 12.60 0.71
CA ALA A 324 1.97 11.68 0.48
C ALA A 324 2.95 11.63 1.66
N GLU A 325 3.25 12.78 2.28
CA GLU A 325 4.03 12.86 3.52
C GLU A 325 3.33 12.09 4.65
N SER A 326 2.03 12.36 4.87
CA SER A 326 1.21 11.67 5.88
C SER A 326 1.16 10.15 5.68
N TYR A 327 1.02 9.69 4.43
CA TYR A 327 1.03 8.28 4.07
C TYR A 327 2.40 7.63 4.32
N ASN A 328 3.48 8.31 3.91
CA ASN A 328 4.85 7.81 4.11
C ASN A 328 5.23 7.75 5.59
N ASP A 329 4.83 8.74 6.40
CA ASP A 329 5.02 8.73 7.86
C ASP A 329 4.26 7.56 8.49
N CYS A 330 3.01 7.32 8.08
CA CYS A 330 2.23 6.17 8.54
C CYS A 330 2.90 4.83 8.19
N LEU A 331 3.42 4.67 6.96
CA LEU A 331 4.19 3.47 6.57
C LEU A 331 5.51 3.34 7.34
N ALA A 332 6.20 4.46 7.59
CA ALA A 332 7.46 4.49 8.34
C ALA A 332 7.25 4.13 9.81
N GLU A 333 6.11 4.53 10.40
CA GLU A 333 5.65 3.98 11.67
C GLU A 333 5.40 2.48 11.53
N VAL A 334 4.58 2.02 10.57
CA VAL A 334 4.24 0.59 10.42
C VAL A 334 5.45 -0.34 10.32
N ALA A 335 6.56 0.13 9.73
CA ALA A 335 7.81 -0.63 9.60
C ALA A 335 8.75 -0.57 10.83
N ALA A 336 8.37 0.12 11.92
CA ALA A 336 9.18 0.37 13.11
C ALA A 336 8.60 -0.22 14.40
#